data_AF-A0A257LUG3-F1
#
_entry.id   AF-A0A257LUG3-F1
#
_cell.length_a   1.000
_cell.length_b   1.000
_cell.length_c   1.000
_cell.angle_alpha   90.00
_cell.angle_beta   90.00
_cell.angle_gamma   90.00
#
_symmetry.space_group_name_H-M   'P 1'
#
loop_
_entity.id
_entity.type
_entity.pdbx_description
1 polymer ?
#
loop_
_entity_poly.entity_id
_entity_poly.type
_entity_poly.pdbx_seq_one_letter_code
_entity_poly.pdbx_strand_id
1 'polypeptide(L)'
;MKICTVLGIAILGLCSSVGIVDAKGRTAAYTGGDCYDWAGHIVGHHYAVQGNILASEEVLKAMARAFEQINGTLAERLLVALEAGQTAGGDRRGRQSAALLVVRKHGGYSGYN
;
A
#
# COMPACT_ATOMS: atom_id res chain seq x y z
N MET A 1 0.58 11.12 17.35
CA MET A 1 0.98 9.72 17.05
C MET A 1 1.30 9.67 15.56
N LYS A 2 2.59 9.66 15.18
CA LYS A 2 3.01 9.73 13.77
C LYS A 2 3.31 8.32 13.30
N ILE A 3 2.34 7.67 12.66
CA ILE A 3 2.53 6.34 12.06
C ILE A 3 2.81 6.56 10.58
N CYS A 4 3.98 6.10 10.14
CA CYS A 4 4.39 6.09 8.74
C CYS A 4 3.63 4.98 8.01
N THR A 5 3.01 5.29 6.87
CA THR A 5 2.15 4.32 6.17
C THR A 5 2.68 4.03 4.78
N VAL A 6 3.18 2.83 4.54
CA VAL A 6 3.44 2.31 3.20
C VAL A 6 2.39 1.24 2.92
N LEU A 7 1.61 1.40 1.85
CA LEU A 7 0.67 0.40 1.38
C LEU A 7 1.25 -0.20 0.10
N GLY A 8 1.66 -1.46 0.15
CA GLY A 8 2.21 -2.15 -1.02
C GLY A 8 1.42 -3.41 -1.32
N ILE A 9 0.97 -3.58 -2.56
CA ILE A 9 0.67 -4.91 -3.10
C ILE A 9 2.01 -5.41 -3.68
N ALA A 10 2.81 -6.06 -2.84
CA ALA A 10 4.05 -6.69 -3.28
C ALA A 10 3.73 -8.10 -3.78
N ILE A 11 3.94 -8.35 -5.08
CA ILE A 11 3.98 -9.72 -5.58
C ILE A 11 5.43 -10.11 -5.88
N LEU A 12 5.82 -11.25 -5.30
CA LEU A 12 7.11 -11.91 -5.47
C LEU A 12 7.41 -12.12 -6.97
N GLY A 13 8.41 -11.40 -7.45
CA GLY A 13 8.95 -11.46 -8.81
C GLY A 13 10.17 -10.54 -8.91
N LEU A 14 10.98 -10.68 -9.96
CA LEU A 14 12.25 -9.97 -10.21
C LEU A 14 12.15 -8.41 -10.24
N CYS A 15 10.96 -7.86 -10.04
CA CYS A 15 10.64 -6.44 -9.99
C CYS A 15 11.01 -5.83 -8.63
N SER A 16 11.85 -4.79 -8.64
CA SER A 16 12.14 -3.98 -7.45
C SER A 16 11.26 -2.73 -7.45
N SER A 17 10.26 -2.69 -6.57
CA SER A 17 9.52 -1.47 -6.22
C SER A 17 9.73 -1.13 -4.75
N VAL A 18 9.87 0.16 -4.44
CA VAL A 18 10.06 0.63 -3.06
C VAL A 18 9.21 1.87 -2.79
N GLY A 19 8.54 1.90 -1.65
CA GLY A 19 7.73 3.00 -1.17
C GLY A 19 8.15 3.31 0.25
N ILE A 20 8.43 4.58 0.53
CA ILE A 20 8.96 5.03 1.82
C ILE A 20 8.10 6.18 2.30
N VAL A 21 7.68 6.08 3.56
CA VAL A 21 7.08 7.19 4.30
C VAL A 21 7.91 7.41 5.55
N ASP A 22 8.42 8.62 5.74
CA ASP A 22 9.24 8.96 6.89
C ASP A 22 8.40 9.35 8.12
N ALA A 23 9.05 9.49 9.28
CA ALA A 23 8.38 9.87 10.53
C ALA A 23 7.73 11.26 10.53
N LYS A 24 8.07 12.11 9.55
CA LYS A 24 7.42 13.42 9.32
C LYS A 24 6.28 13.32 8.31
N GLY A 25 6.03 12.13 7.76
CA GLY A 25 5.00 11.87 6.78
C GLY A 25 5.37 12.30 5.36
N ARG A 26 6.66 12.56 5.09
CA ARG A 26 7.20 12.75 3.74
C ARG A 26 7.24 11.42 3.02
N THR A 27 6.92 11.42 1.74
CA THR A 27 6.67 10.21 0.97
C THR A 27 7.49 10.18 -0.30
N ALA A 28 8.02 9.00 -0.65
CA ALA A 28 8.78 8.76 -1.88
C ALA A 28 8.50 7.33 -2.37
N ALA A 29 8.49 7.14 -3.68
CA ALA A 29 8.22 5.84 -4.29
C ALA A 29 9.02 5.67 -5.58
N TYR A 30 9.35 4.43 -5.90
CA TYR A 30 10.05 4.03 -7.11
C TYR A 30 9.53 2.68 -7.59
N THR A 31 9.35 2.54 -8.91
CA THR A 31 8.99 1.29 -9.58
C THR A 31 10.08 1.00 -10.61
N GLY A 32 10.78 -0.13 -10.49
CA GLY A 32 11.85 -0.52 -11.39
C GLY A 32 11.37 -0.81 -12.82
N GLY A 33 12.29 -0.68 -13.79
CA GLY A 33 12.00 -0.92 -15.21
C GLY A 33 11.69 -2.38 -15.55
N ASP A 34 12.14 -3.33 -14.74
CA ASP A 34 11.91 -4.77 -14.95
C ASP A 34 10.55 -5.26 -14.40
N CYS A 35 9.66 -4.34 -14.05
CA CYS A 35 8.35 -4.66 -13.51
C CYS A 35 7.36 -5.00 -14.63
N TYR A 36 6.67 -6.13 -14.49
CA TYR A 36 5.68 -6.56 -15.46
C TYR A 36 4.42 -5.68 -15.42
N ASP A 37 3.93 -5.34 -16.61
CA ASP A 37 2.74 -4.54 -16.77
C ASP A 37 1.47 -5.24 -16.21
N TRP A 38 0.54 -4.49 -15.61
CA TRP A 38 0.65 -3.05 -15.29
C TRP A 38 1.42 -2.85 -13.98
N ALA A 39 2.40 -1.94 -13.95
CA ALA A 39 3.18 -1.62 -12.76
C ALA A 39 3.30 -0.11 -12.54
N GLY A 40 3.30 0.31 -11.27
CA GLY A 40 3.40 1.72 -10.95
C GLY A 40 3.35 2.00 -9.46
N HIS A 41 3.30 3.30 -9.15
CA HIS A 41 3.11 3.79 -7.80
C HIS A 41 2.36 5.12 -7.79
N ILE A 42 1.69 5.40 -6.67
CA ILE A 42 1.08 6.69 -6.35
C ILE A 42 1.65 7.16 -5.01
N VAL A 43 2.06 8.42 -4.96
CA VAL A 43 2.51 9.09 -3.74
C VAL A 43 1.44 10.08 -3.33
N GLY A 44 0.96 9.97 -2.10
CA GLY A 44 0.03 10.93 -1.53
C GLY A 44 0.49 11.46 -0.18
N HIS A 45 -0.40 12.20 0.48
CA HIS A 45 -0.07 12.82 1.76
C HIS A 45 -0.05 11.76 2.87
N HIS A 46 1.15 11.44 3.37
CA HIS A 46 1.40 10.43 4.40
C HIS A 46 1.17 8.97 3.98
N TYR A 47 1.08 8.69 2.69
CA TYR A 47 1.00 7.32 2.17
C TYR A 47 1.69 7.18 0.81
N ALA A 48 2.05 5.93 0.48
CA ALA A 48 2.42 5.52 -0.86
C ALA A 48 1.67 4.23 -1.18
N VAL A 49 1.16 4.10 -2.42
CA VAL A 49 0.53 2.87 -2.95
C VAL A 49 1.33 2.37 -4.13
N GLN A 50 1.64 1.08 -4.18
CA GLN A 50 2.44 0.50 -5.25
C GLN A 50 2.00 -0.91 -5.59
N GLY A 51 2.27 -1.34 -6.81
CA GLY A 51 2.07 -2.72 -7.24
C GLY A 51 2.65 -3.01 -8.63
N ASN A 52 2.76 -4.30 -8.93
CA ASN A 52 3.15 -4.85 -10.23
C ASN A 52 2.14 -5.91 -10.68
N ILE A 53 2.11 -6.25 -11.98
CA ILE A 53 1.20 -7.27 -12.54
C ILE A 53 -0.28 -6.94 -12.24
N LEU A 54 -0.60 -5.66 -12.14
CA LEU A 54 -1.95 -5.20 -11.87
C LEU A 54 -2.81 -5.31 -13.13
N ALA A 55 -4.12 -5.45 -12.93
CA ALA A 55 -5.09 -5.45 -14.02
C ALA A 55 -5.08 -4.12 -14.79
N SER A 56 -4.86 -2.99 -14.10
CA SER A 56 -4.74 -1.66 -14.70
C SER A 56 -4.24 -0.63 -13.67
N GLU A 57 -3.98 0.60 -14.12
CA GLU A 57 -3.72 1.76 -13.26
C GLU A 57 -4.85 2.02 -12.26
N GLU A 58 -6.09 1.67 -12.63
CA GLU A 58 -7.27 1.94 -11.81
C GLU A 58 -7.20 1.23 -10.46
N VAL A 59 -6.46 0.12 -10.37
CA VAL A 59 -6.19 -0.56 -9.10
C VAL A 59 -5.51 0.39 -8.12
N LEU A 60 -4.41 1.05 -8.51
CA LEU A 60 -3.72 1.99 -7.61
C LEU A 60 -4.57 3.21 -7.30
N LYS A 61 -5.28 3.75 -8.30
CA LYS A 61 -6.16 4.91 -8.13
C LYS A 61 -7.29 4.62 -7.14
N ALA A 62 -7.91 3.43 -7.23
CA ALA A 62 -8.95 3.00 -6.32
C ALA A 62 -8.45 2.88 -4.88
N MET A 63 -7.28 2.26 -4.68
CA MET A 63 -6.65 2.14 -3.36
C MET A 63 -6.35 3.52 -2.76
N ALA A 64 -5.76 4.42 -3.53
CA ALA A 64 -5.42 5.78 -3.09
C ALA A 64 -6.67 6.56 -2.68
N ARG A 65 -7.72 6.57 -3.52
CA ARG A 65 -8.98 7.27 -3.22
C ARG A 65 -9.66 6.69 -1.97
N ALA A 66 -9.71 5.37 -1.83
CA ALA A 66 -10.29 4.71 -0.67
C ALA A 66 -9.55 5.09 0.62
N PHE A 67 -8.21 5.09 0.59
CA PHE A 67 -7.39 5.49 1.73
C PHE A 67 -7.63 6.95 2.15
N GLU A 68 -7.81 7.85 1.19
CA GLU A 68 -8.04 9.29 1.42
C GLU A 68 -9.45 9.61 1.90
N GLN A 69 -10.46 8.90 1.42
CA GLN A 69 -11.87 9.19 1.70
C GLN A 69 -12.38 8.55 2.99
N ILE A 70 -11.77 7.44 3.42
CA ILE A 70 -12.22 6.73 4.63
C ILE A 70 -11.62 7.33 5.89
N ASN A 71 -12.50 7.60 6.85
CA ASN A 71 -12.15 7.92 8.23
C ASN A 71 -12.03 6.63 9.06
N GLY A 72 -11.18 6.66 10.09
CA GLY A 72 -11.00 5.54 10.99
C GLY A 72 -9.56 5.41 11.46
N THR A 73 -9.28 4.30 12.12
CA THR A 73 -7.93 3.88 12.46
C THR A 73 -7.11 3.64 11.19
N LEU A 74 -5.79 3.69 11.32
CA LEU A 74 -4.91 3.39 10.19
C LEU A 74 -5.15 1.98 9.63
N ALA A 75 -5.41 1.00 10.51
CA ALA A 75 -5.66 -0.37 10.09
C ALA A 75 -6.92 -0.50 9.22
N GLU A 76 -8.01 0.16 9.62
CA GLU A 76 -9.26 0.19 8.84
C GLU A 76 -9.05 0.86 7.48
N ARG A 77 -8.37 2.00 7.45
CA ARG A 77 -8.09 2.72 6.20
C ARG A 77 -7.24 1.88 5.24
N LEU A 78 -6.26 1.13 5.76
CA LEU A 78 -5.43 0.24 4.96
C LEU A 78 -6.20 -0.98 4.45
N LEU A 79 -7.07 -1.54 5.28
CA LEU A 79 -7.92 -2.66 4.90
C LEU A 79 -8.88 -2.26 3.76
N VAL A 80 -9.58 -1.14 3.90
CA VAL A 80 -10.52 -0.65 2.86
C VAL A 80 -9.78 -0.29 1.57
N ALA A 81 -8.57 0.25 1.67
CA ALA A 81 -7.75 0.49 0.48
C ALA A 81 -7.40 -0.82 -0.24
N LEU A 82 -6.98 -1.87 0.48
CA LEU A 82 -6.70 -3.18 -0.12
C LEU A 82 -7.94 -3.80 -0.78
N GLU A 83 -9.10 -3.69 -0.14
CA GLU A 83 -10.38 -4.15 -0.70
C GLU A 83 -10.72 -3.39 -1.99
N ALA A 84 -10.61 -2.06 -1.99
CA ALA A 84 -10.88 -1.24 -3.18
C ALA A 84 -9.96 -1.61 -4.36
N GLY A 85 -8.67 -1.86 -4.09
CA GLY A 85 -7.74 -2.32 -5.11
C GLY A 85 -8.11 -3.69 -5.68
N GLN A 86 -8.52 -4.62 -4.82
CA GLN A 86 -8.97 -5.94 -5.24
C GLN A 86 -10.25 -5.86 -6.09
N THR A 87 -11.21 -5.01 -5.70
CA THR A 87 -12.45 -4.78 -6.46
C THR A 87 -12.20 -4.11 -7.81
N ALA A 88 -11.21 -3.22 -7.91
CA ALA A 88 -10.80 -2.58 -9.16
C ALA A 88 -10.03 -3.51 -10.13
N GLY A 89 -9.85 -4.79 -9.76
CA GLY A 89 -9.26 -5.83 -10.60
C GLY A 89 -8.07 -6.52 -9.95
N GLY A 90 -7.38 -5.86 -9.01
CA GLY A 90 -6.24 -6.40 -8.28
C GLY A 90 -5.10 -6.90 -9.19
N ASP A 91 -4.41 -7.93 -8.71
CA ASP A 91 -3.42 -8.68 -9.50
C ASP A 91 -4.12 -9.48 -10.60
N ARG A 92 -3.56 -9.45 -11.82
CA ARG A 92 -4.08 -10.18 -12.99
C ARG A 92 -4.10 -11.71 -12.80
N ARG A 93 -3.33 -12.25 -11.88
CA ARG A 93 -3.30 -13.67 -11.48
C ARG A 93 -4.31 -14.00 -10.38
N GLY A 94 -5.08 -13.02 -9.92
CA GLY A 94 -6.02 -13.15 -8.81
C GLY A 94 -5.35 -13.00 -7.43
N ARG A 95 -6.19 -13.01 -6.38
CA ARG A 95 -5.77 -12.80 -5.00
C ARG A 95 -5.00 -14.00 -4.45
N GLN A 96 -3.70 -13.81 -4.21
CA GLN A 96 -2.84 -14.85 -3.65
C GLN A 96 -2.71 -14.75 -2.12
N SER A 97 -2.51 -13.54 -1.59
CA SER A 97 -2.40 -13.28 -0.15
C SER A 97 -2.66 -11.80 0.17
N ALA A 98 -2.83 -11.50 1.46
CA ALA A 98 -2.85 -10.14 1.98
C ALA A 98 -2.21 -10.13 3.36
N ALA A 99 -1.45 -9.08 3.68
CA ALA A 99 -0.83 -8.90 4.99
C ALA A 99 -0.88 -7.42 5.38
N LEU A 100 -0.98 -7.16 6.67
CA LEU A 100 -1.01 -5.83 7.24
C LEU A 100 -0.12 -5.79 8.48
N LEU A 101 0.78 -4.82 8.56
CA LEU A 101 1.60 -4.54 9.73
C LEU A 101 1.40 -3.09 10.15
N VAL A 102 0.76 -2.88 11.30
CA VAL A 102 0.61 -1.56 11.90
C VAL A 102 1.45 -1.50 13.16
N VAL A 103 2.44 -0.61 13.17
CA VAL A 103 3.32 -0.40 14.32
C VAL A 103 2.95 0.91 14.99
N ARG A 104 2.84 0.86 16.33
CA ARG A 104 2.67 2.04 17.18
C ARG A 104 3.50 1.83 18.45
N LYS A 105 3.94 2.94 19.04
CA LYS A 105 4.53 2.93 20.38
C LYS A 105 3.53 2.31 21.37
N HIS A 106 4.02 1.39 22.18
CA HIS A 106 3.31 0.56 23.15
C HIS A 106 2.13 -0.22 22.53
N GLY A 107 2.25 -0.63 21.26
CA GLY A 107 1.20 -1.35 20.54
C GLY A 107 1.23 -2.88 20.64
N GLY A 108 2.28 -3.44 21.24
CA GLY A 108 2.48 -4.88 21.38
C GLY A 108 1.73 -5.41 22.59
N TYR A 109 1.59 -6.75 22.67
CA TYR A 109 0.88 -7.43 23.76
C TYR A 109 1.31 -6.99 25.16
N SER A 110 2.61 -6.73 25.35
CA SER A 110 3.19 -6.26 26.62
C SER A 110 3.52 -4.77 26.65
N GLY A 111 3.25 -4.04 25.56
CA GLY A 111 3.45 -2.58 25.49
C GLY A 111 4.91 -2.09 25.55
N TYR A 112 5.92 -2.94 25.39
CA TYR A 112 7.34 -2.55 25.46
C TYR A 112 7.94 -1.99 24.16
N ASN A 113 7.13 -1.82 23.12
CA ASN A 113 7.52 -1.32 21.79
C ASN A 113 7.27 0.18 21.59
#